data_AF-A0A535M6G5-F1
#
_entry.id   AF-A0A535M6G5-F1
#
_cell.length_a   1.000
_cell.length_b   1.000
_cell.length_c   1.000
_cell.angle_alpha   90.00
_cell.angle_beta   90.00
_cell.angle_gamma   90.00
#
_symmetry.space_group_name_H-M   'P 1'
#
loop_
_entity.id
_entity.type
_entity.pdbx_description
1 polymer ?
#
loop_
_entity_poly.entity_id
_entity_poly.type
_entity_poly.pdbx_seq_one_letter_code
_entity_poly.pdbx_strand_id
1 'polypeptide(L)'
;MNLSVAMLSVHTSPLDSPGRTKNAGGMNVYMRQLATELGHYQTNVDIFTRWTNENTLRIVQLSQNVRVIHIKAGPLSPLHKNDLYQHLPELIHNIEAFRRYEAREYDVLHSHYWLSGVAASQLARLWDIPHVTMFHTLARLKQLANPYEQEPFLRLEMEQQLIKYADRIITATADERAQLIRHCGATTNQVQVIPCGVDLKLFVTRDKQE
;
A
#
# COMPACT_ATOMS: atom_id res chain seq x y z
N MET A 1 2.05 -14.91 -18.85
CA MET A 1 0.74 -14.42 -18.36
C MET A 1 0.93 -12.95 -18.07
N ASN A 2 0.10 -12.07 -18.65
CA ASN A 2 0.18 -10.64 -18.37
C ASN A 2 -0.74 -10.36 -17.19
N LEU A 3 -0.19 -10.26 -15.98
CA LEU A 3 -0.95 -9.98 -14.77
C LEU A 3 -1.39 -8.51 -14.75
N SER A 4 -2.55 -8.24 -14.16
CA SER A 4 -3.11 -6.93 -13.89
C SER A 4 -3.27 -6.75 -12.38
N VAL A 5 -2.61 -5.74 -11.82
CA VAL A 5 -2.53 -5.49 -10.38
C VAL A 5 -3.19 -4.17 -10.04
N ALA A 6 -4.17 -4.21 -9.15
CA ALA A 6 -4.66 -3.01 -8.48
C ALA A 6 -3.85 -2.79 -7.19
N MET A 7 -3.03 -1.74 -7.16
CA MET A 7 -2.20 -1.41 -6.01
C MET A 7 -2.81 -0.22 -5.25
N LEU A 8 -2.95 -0.30 -3.93
CA LEU A 8 -3.61 0.76 -3.13
C LEU A 8 -2.65 1.46 -2.16
N SER A 9 -2.61 2.79 -2.23
CA SER A 9 -1.92 3.69 -1.28
C SER A 9 -2.79 4.90 -0.92
N VAL A 10 -3.54 4.83 0.17
CA VAL A 10 -4.54 5.87 0.50
C VAL A 10 -3.94 7.07 1.24
N HIS A 11 -2.96 6.83 2.11
CA HIS A 11 -2.49 7.81 3.09
C HIS A 11 -1.35 8.71 2.60
N THR A 12 -0.78 8.39 1.43
CA THR A 12 0.22 9.20 0.74
C THR A 12 0.28 8.79 -0.73
N SER A 13 0.59 9.72 -1.62
CA SER A 13 0.74 9.43 -3.04
C SER A 13 2.10 8.77 -3.30
N PRO A 14 2.20 7.72 -4.14
CA PRO A 14 3.49 7.17 -4.56
C PRO A 14 4.34 8.19 -5.36
N LEU A 15 3.73 9.29 -5.81
CA LEU A 15 4.41 10.39 -6.50
C LEU A 15 5.01 11.44 -5.55
N ASP A 16 4.67 11.40 -4.26
CA ASP A 16 5.25 12.30 -3.28
C ASP A 16 6.73 11.96 -3.05
N SER A 17 7.62 12.94 -3.23
CA SER A 17 9.04 12.77 -2.91
C SER A 17 9.23 12.51 -1.41
N PRO A 18 10.14 11.60 -1.02
CA PRO A 18 10.47 11.37 0.39
C PRO A 18 10.85 12.68 1.10
N GLY A 19 10.32 12.90 2.30
CA GLY A 19 10.57 14.11 3.09
C GLY A 19 9.75 15.33 2.66
N ARG A 20 8.98 15.27 1.55
CA ARG A 20 8.09 16.37 1.13
C ARG A 20 6.87 16.51 2.05
N THR A 21 6.37 15.40 2.59
CA THR A 21 5.27 15.38 3.55
C THR A 21 5.65 14.51 4.75
N LYS A 22 4.96 14.66 5.89
CA LYS A 22 5.19 13.83 7.10
C LYS A 22 4.99 12.32 6.86
N ASN A 23 4.21 11.96 5.83
CA ASN A 23 3.89 10.57 5.50
C ASN A 23 4.68 10.04 4.29
N ALA A 24 5.40 10.91 3.56
CA ALA A 24 6.17 10.51 2.38
C ALA A 24 7.57 10.05 2.80
N GLY A 25 7.85 8.75 2.65
CA GLY A 25 9.09 8.14 3.11
C GLY A 25 9.45 6.87 2.34
N GLY A 26 10.03 5.89 3.04
CA GLY A 26 10.52 4.64 2.43
C GLY A 26 9.42 3.84 1.70
N MET A 27 8.18 3.91 2.19
CA MET A 27 7.04 3.23 1.54
C MET A 27 6.79 3.77 0.13
N ASN A 28 6.83 5.09 -0.07
CA ASN A 28 6.58 5.71 -1.37
C ASN A 28 7.64 5.26 -2.39
N VAL A 29 8.91 5.24 -1.96
CA VAL A 29 10.03 4.74 -2.77
C VAL A 29 9.80 3.27 -3.11
N TYR A 30 9.53 2.44 -2.09
CA TYR A 30 9.29 1.01 -2.27
C TYR A 30 8.18 0.73 -3.28
N MET A 31 7.01 1.35 -3.12
CA MET A 31 5.86 1.14 -4.01
C MET A 31 6.16 1.55 -5.44
N ARG A 32 6.79 2.73 -5.62
CA ARG A 32 7.14 3.24 -6.95
C ARG A 32 8.13 2.31 -7.66
N GLN A 33 9.16 1.85 -6.95
CA GLN A 33 10.16 0.94 -7.51
C GLN A 33 9.55 -0.43 -7.79
N LEU A 34 8.79 -1.01 -6.85
CA LEU A 34 8.11 -2.28 -7.04
C LEU A 34 7.18 -2.25 -8.26
N ALA A 35 6.31 -1.24 -8.35
CA ALA A 35 5.39 -1.13 -9.47
C ALA A 35 6.13 -0.98 -10.81
N THR A 36 7.20 -0.18 -10.84
CA THR A 36 8.01 0.03 -12.05
C THR A 36 8.68 -1.27 -12.51
N GLU A 37 9.28 -2.03 -11.59
CA GLU A 37 9.88 -3.31 -11.93
C GLU A 37 8.84 -4.34 -12.38
N LEU A 38 7.67 -4.40 -11.72
CA LEU A 38 6.55 -5.22 -12.20
C LEU A 38 6.13 -4.84 -13.63
N GLY A 39 6.10 -3.54 -13.94
CA GLY A 39 5.84 -3.02 -15.28
C GLY A 39 6.84 -3.52 -16.32
N HIS A 40 8.14 -3.55 -15.98
CA HIS A 40 9.18 -4.14 -16.82
C HIS A 40 8.99 -5.64 -17.06
N TYR A 41 8.45 -6.36 -16.08
CA TYR A 41 8.02 -7.76 -16.21
C TYR A 41 6.63 -7.94 -16.83
N GLN A 42 6.18 -6.99 -17.66
CA GLN A 42 4.92 -7.04 -18.42
C GLN A 42 3.65 -7.16 -17.56
N THR A 43 3.71 -6.73 -16.29
CA THR A 43 2.54 -6.63 -15.42
C THR A 43 1.93 -5.24 -15.56
N ASN A 44 0.62 -5.17 -15.77
CA ASN A 44 -0.11 -3.90 -15.74
C ASN A 44 -0.39 -3.52 -14.29
N VAL A 45 -0.01 -2.32 -13.87
CA VAL A 45 -0.18 -1.86 -12.49
C VAL A 45 -0.93 -0.53 -12.46
N ASP A 46 -2.12 -0.56 -11.87
CA ASP A 46 -2.91 0.63 -11.55
C ASP A 46 -2.75 0.94 -10.06
N ILE A 47 -2.06 2.05 -9.74
CA ILE A 47 -1.88 2.49 -8.37
C ILE A 47 -2.97 3.50 -8.00
N PHE A 48 -3.91 3.07 -7.17
CA PHE A 48 -4.97 3.93 -6.64
C PHE A 48 -4.50 4.68 -5.40
N THR A 49 -4.63 6.00 -5.43
CA THR A 49 -4.31 6.89 -4.31
C THR A 49 -5.39 7.95 -4.14
N ARG A 50 -5.49 8.53 -2.94
CA ARG A 50 -6.41 9.64 -2.69
C ARG A 50 -5.98 10.90 -3.46
N TRP A 51 -6.94 11.60 -4.05
CA TRP A 51 -6.73 12.88 -4.70
C TRP A 51 -6.70 14.01 -3.66
N THR A 52 -5.58 14.73 -3.58
CA THR A 52 -5.32 15.73 -2.52
C THR A 52 -5.10 17.15 -3.04
N ASN A 53 -5.05 17.34 -4.37
CA ASN A 53 -4.81 18.62 -5.02
C ASN A 53 -5.46 18.61 -6.42
N GLU A 54 -6.39 19.54 -6.66
CA GLU A 54 -7.13 19.68 -7.92
C GLU A 54 -6.22 19.87 -9.15
N ASN A 55 -5.03 20.44 -8.97
CA ASN A 55 -4.07 20.66 -10.05
C ASN A 55 -3.32 19.38 -10.45
N THR A 56 -3.49 18.29 -9.71
CA THR A 56 -2.90 17.00 -10.05
C THR A 56 -3.80 16.27 -11.04
N LEU A 57 -3.23 15.81 -12.16
CA LEU A 57 -3.98 15.03 -13.15
C LEU A 57 -4.59 13.77 -12.52
N ARG A 58 -5.82 13.44 -12.93
CA ARG A 58 -6.51 12.23 -12.44
C ARG A 58 -5.70 10.96 -12.72
N ILE A 59 -5.08 10.86 -13.89
CA ILE A 59 -4.21 9.73 -14.27
C ILE A 59 -2.83 10.28 -14.62
N VAL A 60 -1.80 9.70 -14.02
CA VAL A 60 -0.40 10.01 -14.31
C VAL A 60 0.30 8.72 -14.73
N GLN A 61 0.87 8.70 -15.94
CA GLN A 61 1.71 7.58 -16.38
C GLN A 61 3.03 7.64 -15.60
N LEU A 62 3.35 6.58 -14.85
CA LEU A 62 4.55 6.52 -14.04
C LEU A 62 5.72 5.88 -14.81
N SER A 63 5.44 4.77 -15.49
CA SER A 63 6.39 4.04 -16.35
C SER A 63 5.62 3.12 -17.31
N GLN A 64 6.30 2.36 -18.17
CA GLN A 64 5.62 1.42 -19.06
C GLN A 64 4.77 0.43 -18.25
N ASN A 65 3.50 0.27 -18.62
CA ASN A 65 2.50 -0.57 -17.94
C ASN A 65 2.11 -0.12 -16.51
N VAL A 66 2.56 1.05 -16.04
CA VAL A 66 2.28 1.53 -14.67
C VAL A 66 1.71 2.94 -14.68
N ARG A 67 0.54 3.11 -14.06
CA ARG A 67 -0.10 4.43 -13.90
C ARG A 67 -0.59 4.65 -12.48
N VAL A 68 -0.59 5.90 -12.06
CA VAL A 68 -1.14 6.36 -10.79
C VAL A 68 -2.48 7.02 -11.06
N ILE A 69 -3.52 6.58 -10.35
CA ILE A 69 -4.89 7.05 -10.49
C ILE A 69 -5.32 7.72 -9.19
N HIS A 70 -5.58 9.02 -9.28
CA HIS A 70 -6.07 9.83 -8.18
C HIS A 70 -7.59 9.70 -8.07
N ILE A 71 -8.05 9.21 -6.93
CA ILE A 71 -9.45 8.96 -6.63
C ILE A 71 -9.92 9.98 -5.61
N LYS A 72 -11.04 10.65 -5.92
CA LYS A 72 -11.70 11.55 -4.98
C LYS A 72 -12.20 10.76 -3.78
N ALA A 73 -11.82 11.20 -2.58
CA ALA A 73 -12.36 10.73 -1.32
C ALA A 73 -12.12 11.80 -0.26
N GLY A 74 -13.18 12.46 0.21
CA GLY A 74 -13.08 13.64 1.05
C GLY A 74 -12.53 14.88 0.32
N PRO A 75 -12.13 15.92 1.08
CA PRO A 75 -11.65 17.18 0.52
C PRO A 75 -10.34 17.05 -0.27
N LEU A 76 -10.16 17.86 -1.31
CA LEU A 76 -8.92 17.96 -2.10
C LEU A 76 -7.85 18.78 -1.36
N SER A 77 -7.52 18.36 -0.15
CA SER A 77 -6.47 18.94 0.70
C SER A 77 -5.80 17.85 1.51
N PRO A 78 -4.54 18.00 1.97
CA PRO A 78 -3.93 17.01 2.86
C PRO A 78 -4.77 16.77 4.12
N LEU A 79 -4.90 15.50 4.52
CA LEU A 79 -5.61 15.09 5.73
C LEU A 79 -4.65 14.33 6.64
N HIS A 80 -4.90 14.40 7.94
CA HIS A 80 -4.19 13.55 8.88
C HIS A 80 -4.64 12.09 8.67
N LYS A 81 -3.70 11.14 8.84
CA LYS A 81 -3.97 9.72 8.56
C LYS A 81 -5.13 9.15 9.37
N ASN A 82 -5.34 9.64 10.59
CA ASN A 82 -6.44 9.18 11.45
C ASN A 82 -7.82 9.63 10.93
N ASP A 83 -7.87 10.71 10.14
CA ASP A 83 -9.10 11.25 9.57
C ASP A 83 -9.45 10.59 8.23
N LEU A 84 -8.53 9.83 7.64
CA LEU A 84 -8.74 9.19 6.34
C LEU A 84 -9.72 8.02 6.40
N TYR A 85 -9.86 7.38 7.57
CA TYR A 85 -10.71 6.20 7.72
C TYR A 85 -12.17 6.49 7.32
N GLN A 86 -12.70 7.66 7.71
CA GLN A 86 -14.08 8.05 7.40
C GLN A 86 -14.34 8.24 5.90
N HIS A 87 -13.28 8.43 5.10
CA HIS A 87 -13.37 8.64 3.65
C HIS A 87 -13.17 7.34 2.85
N LEU A 88 -12.86 6.22 3.49
CA LEU A 88 -12.70 4.94 2.79
C LEU A 88 -13.95 4.49 2.02
N PRO A 89 -15.19 4.67 2.52
CA PRO A 89 -16.39 4.30 1.75
C PRO A 89 -16.49 5.05 0.41
N GLU A 90 -16.23 6.37 0.41
CA GLU A 90 -16.22 7.17 -0.82
C GLU A 90 -15.08 6.73 -1.76
N LEU A 91 -13.90 6.46 -1.21
CA LEU A 91 -12.75 5.98 -1.98
C LEU A 91 -13.09 4.66 -2.69
N ILE A 92 -13.63 3.68 -1.96
CA ILE A 92 -14.01 2.35 -2.48
C ILE A 92 -15.04 2.50 -3.60
N HIS A 93 -16.08 3.28 -3.37
CA HIS A 93 -17.12 3.55 -4.36
C HIS A 93 -16.52 4.14 -5.65
N ASN A 94 -15.63 5.13 -5.53
CA ASN A 94 -15.04 5.81 -6.67
C ASN A 94 -13.97 4.96 -7.39
N ILE A 95 -13.26 4.06 -6.68
CA ILE A 95 -12.38 3.06 -7.31
C ILE A 95 -13.21 2.11 -8.16
N GLU A 96 -14.31 1.57 -7.63
CA GLU A 96 -15.18 0.66 -8.39
C GLU A 96 -15.83 1.36 -9.60
N ALA A 97 -16.28 2.60 -9.42
CA ALA A 97 -16.82 3.40 -10.53
C ALA A 97 -15.77 3.62 -11.63
N PHE A 98 -14.52 3.93 -11.26
CA PHE A 98 -13.42 4.06 -12.21
C PHE A 98 -13.12 2.74 -12.92
N ARG A 99 -13.02 1.63 -12.19
CA ARG A 99 -12.74 0.30 -12.76
C ARG A 99 -13.79 -0.07 -13.82
N ARG A 100 -15.08 0.14 -13.52
CA ARG A 100 -16.19 -0.10 -14.46
C ARG A 100 -16.11 0.80 -15.69
N TYR A 101 -15.85 2.09 -15.48
CA TYR A 101 -15.75 3.05 -16.57
C TYR A 101 -14.64 2.71 -17.56
N GLU A 102 -13.48 2.26 -17.06
CA GLU A 102 -12.35 1.85 -17.90
C GLU A 102 -12.42 0.39 -18.37
N ALA A 103 -13.50 -0.33 -18.03
CA ALA A 103 -13.67 -1.76 -18.31
C ALA A 103 -12.43 -2.60 -17.89
N ARG A 104 -11.91 -2.32 -16.68
CA ARG A 104 -10.72 -2.99 -16.14
C ARG A 104 -11.07 -4.20 -15.27
N GLU A 105 -10.24 -5.21 -15.38
CA GLU A 105 -10.19 -6.35 -14.48
C GLU A 105 -8.78 -6.48 -13.90
N TYR A 106 -8.71 -7.01 -12.69
CA TYR A 106 -7.47 -7.18 -11.94
C TYR A 106 -7.38 -8.63 -11.50
N ASP A 107 -6.20 -9.20 -11.53
CA ASP A 107 -5.94 -10.56 -11.05
C ASP A 107 -5.64 -10.57 -9.55
N VAL A 108 -5.14 -9.44 -9.02
CA VAL A 108 -4.75 -9.33 -7.61
C VAL A 108 -4.87 -7.89 -7.14
N LEU A 109 -5.25 -7.74 -5.87
CA LEU A 109 -5.23 -6.47 -5.18
C LEU A 109 -4.06 -6.44 -4.18
N HIS A 110 -3.15 -5.48 -4.33
CA HIS A 110 -1.99 -5.31 -3.47
C HIS A 110 -2.07 -4.01 -2.65
N SER A 111 -2.31 -4.11 -1.34
CA SER A 111 -2.43 -2.93 -0.48
C SER A 111 -1.17 -2.65 0.33
N HIS A 112 -0.85 -1.37 0.48
CA HIS A 112 0.25 -0.90 1.31
C HIS A 112 -0.27 -0.03 2.46
N TYR A 113 0.01 -0.44 3.70
CA TYR A 113 -0.48 0.14 4.96
C TYR A 113 -1.94 -0.20 5.31
N TRP A 114 -2.30 -0.08 6.59
CA TRP A 114 -3.59 -0.57 7.11
C TRP A 114 -4.81 0.12 6.49
N LEU A 115 -4.77 1.44 6.25
CA LEU A 115 -5.89 2.16 5.62
C LEU A 115 -6.18 1.63 4.20
N SER A 116 -5.12 1.46 3.41
CA SER A 116 -5.22 0.85 2.09
C SER A 116 -5.69 -0.59 2.19
N GLY A 117 -5.22 -1.33 3.21
CA GLY A 117 -5.66 -2.69 3.50
C GLY A 117 -7.17 -2.78 3.74
N VAL A 118 -7.75 -1.89 4.54
CA VAL A 118 -9.19 -1.88 4.83
C VAL A 118 -10.00 -1.68 3.55
N ALA A 119 -9.63 -0.71 2.72
CA ALA A 119 -10.30 -0.48 1.44
C ALA A 119 -10.11 -1.65 0.46
N ALA A 120 -8.88 -2.15 0.37
CA ALA A 120 -8.52 -3.30 -0.44
C ALA A 120 -9.30 -4.56 -0.08
N SER A 121 -9.45 -4.87 1.21
CA SER A 121 -10.17 -6.06 1.64
C SER A 121 -11.65 -6.04 1.19
N GLN A 122 -12.27 -4.85 1.16
CA GLN A 122 -13.64 -4.71 0.65
C GLN A 122 -13.70 -4.85 -0.87
N LEU A 123 -12.78 -4.21 -1.60
CA LEU A 123 -12.71 -4.28 -3.06
C LEU A 123 -12.38 -5.70 -3.54
N ALA A 124 -11.45 -6.39 -2.88
CA ALA A 124 -11.07 -7.77 -3.20
C ALA A 124 -12.27 -8.73 -3.09
N ARG A 125 -13.10 -8.59 -2.04
CA ARG A 125 -14.36 -9.34 -1.93
C ARG A 125 -15.37 -8.96 -3.02
N LEU A 126 -15.46 -7.67 -3.35
CA LEU A 126 -16.37 -7.19 -4.40
C LEU A 126 -15.97 -7.70 -5.79
N TRP A 127 -14.68 -7.83 -6.04
CA TRP A 127 -14.11 -8.27 -7.32
C TRP A 127 -13.89 -9.77 -7.40
N ASP A 128 -14.04 -10.48 -6.27
CA ASP A 128 -13.74 -11.90 -6.11
C ASP A 128 -12.29 -12.26 -6.51
N ILE A 129 -11.33 -11.48 -6.00
CA ILE A 129 -9.90 -11.66 -6.31
C ILE A 129 -9.03 -11.70 -5.04
N PRO A 130 -7.83 -12.31 -5.09
CA PRO A 130 -6.93 -12.36 -3.95
C PRO A 130 -6.47 -10.98 -3.46
N HIS A 131 -6.42 -10.82 -2.14
CA HIS A 131 -5.87 -9.66 -1.44
C HIS A 131 -4.49 -9.98 -0.84
N VAL A 132 -3.47 -9.29 -1.36
CA VAL A 132 -2.11 -9.28 -0.81
C VAL A 132 -1.87 -7.96 -0.09
N THR A 133 -1.27 -8.00 1.10
CA THR A 133 -0.99 -6.78 1.87
C THR A 133 0.44 -6.73 2.42
N MET A 134 1.00 -5.53 2.47
CA MET A 134 2.21 -5.22 3.24
C MET A 134 1.90 -4.06 4.20
N PHE A 135 2.04 -4.31 5.51
CA PHE A 135 1.65 -3.34 6.54
C PHE A 135 2.61 -2.14 6.65
N HIS A 136 3.90 -2.33 6.32
CA HIS A 136 5.02 -1.39 6.54
C HIS A 136 5.31 -1.04 8.00
N THR A 137 4.26 -0.85 8.81
CA THR A 137 4.34 -0.78 10.28
C THR A 137 3.07 -1.39 10.87
N LEU A 138 3.16 -1.94 12.08
CA LEU A 138 2.03 -2.49 12.84
C LEU A 138 1.91 -1.76 14.17
N ALA A 139 0.69 -1.36 14.52
CA ALA A 139 0.42 -0.65 15.77
C ALA A 139 0.85 -1.48 16.98
N ARG A 140 0.55 -2.78 16.97
CA ARG A 140 0.92 -3.70 18.06
C ARG A 140 2.43 -3.78 18.28
N LEU A 141 3.21 -3.83 17.20
CA LEU A 141 4.67 -3.89 17.31
C LEU A 141 5.27 -2.56 17.79
N LYS A 142 4.68 -1.44 17.37
CA LYS A 142 5.07 -0.12 17.90
C LYS A 142 4.82 0.00 19.40
N GLN A 143 3.66 -0.46 19.88
CA GLN A 143 3.37 -0.48 21.32
C GLN A 143 4.33 -1.38 22.11
N LEU A 144 4.78 -2.50 21.54
CA LEU A 144 5.76 -3.38 22.18
C LEU A 144 7.15 -2.75 22.22
N ALA A 145 7.55 -2.01 21.17
CA ALA A 145 8.82 -1.31 21.13
C ALA A 145 8.85 -0.06 22.02
N ASN A 146 7.71 0.64 22.14
CA ASN A 146 7.54 1.81 22.98
C ASN A 146 6.15 1.82 23.65
N PRO A 147 6.03 1.33 24.90
CA PRO A 147 4.76 1.27 25.62
C PRO A 147 4.07 2.63 25.86
N TYR A 148 4.81 3.73 25.76
CA TYR A 148 4.28 5.09 25.92
C TYR A 148 3.69 5.65 24.62
N GLU A 149 3.97 5.03 23.47
CA GLU A 149 3.40 5.45 22.20
C GLU A 149 1.97 4.90 22.05
N GLN A 150 0.99 5.80 22.06
CA GLN A 150 -0.41 5.43 21.86
C GLN A 150 -0.71 5.33 20.36
N GLU A 151 -1.24 4.17 19.96
CA GLU A 151 -1.80 3.95 18.63
C GLU A 151 -3.34 3.94 18.72
N PRO A 152 -4.06 4.48 17.72
CA PRO A 152 -5.52 4.50 17.76
C PRO A 152 -6.11 3.09 17.89
N PHE A 153 -7.10 2.91 18.77
CA PHE A 153 -7.80 1.63 18.94
C PHE A 153 -8.34 1.10 17.61
N LEU A 154 -8.91 2.00 16.81
CA LEU A 154 -9.41 1.68 15.47
C LEU A 154 -8.33 1.05 14.57
N ARG A 155 -7.08 1.54 14.63
CA ARG A 155 -5.99 0.98 13.84
C ARG A 155 -5.67 -0.45 14.28
N LEU A 156 -5.58 -0.69 15.59
CA LEU A 156 -5.34 -2.02 16.15
C LEU A 156 -6.42 -3.01 15.72
N GLU A 157 -7.69 -2.60 15.83
CA GLU A 157 -8.84 -3.42 15.43
C GLU A 157 -8.79 -3.75 13.94
N MET A 158 -8.58 -2.73 13.08
CA MET A 158 -8.56 -2.91 11.64
C MET A 158 -7.36 -3.73 11.17
N GLU A 159 -6.17 -3.55 11.76
CA GLU A 159 -5.02 -4.41 11.49
C GLU A 159 -5.31 -5.87 11.86
N GLN A 160 -5.98 -6.12 12.99
CA GLN A 160 -6.35 -7.47 13.41
C GLN A 160 -7.34 -8.13 12.43
N GLN A 161 -8.34 -7.39 11.94
CA GLN A 161 -9.27 -7.88 10.93
C GLN A 161 -8.54 -8.16 9.60
N LEU A 162 -7.62 -7.29 9.18
CA LEU A 162 -6.86 -7.49 7.96
C LEU A 162 -5.97 -8.72 8.01
N ILE A 163 -5.29 -8.94 9.13
CA ILE A 163 -4.46 -10.14 9.32
C ILE A 163 -5.31 -11.41 9.21
N LYS A 164 -6.54 -11.37 9.72
CA LYS A 164 -7.46 -12.50 9.68
C LYS A 164 -7.93 -12.84 8.26
N TYR A 165 -8.18 -11.84 7.41
CA TYR A 165 -8.85 -12.04 6.12
C TYR A 165 -7.98 -11.84 4.88
N ALA A 166 -6.76 -11.31 5.00
CA ALA A 166 -5.85 -11.22 3.86
C ALA A 166 -5.41 -12.62 3.40
N ASP A 167 -5.41 -12.84 2.08
CA ASP A 167 -4.97 -14.10 1.48
C ASP A 167 -3.46 -14.29 1.66
N ARG A 168 -2.68 -13.21 1.48
CA ARG A 168 -1.24 -13.20 1.74
C ARG A 168 -0.80 -11.90 2.40
N ILE A 169 0.18 -12.02 3.29
CA ILE A 169 0.84 -10.90 3.94
C ILE A 169 2.33 -10.96 3.60
N ILE A 170 2.85 -9.88 3.01
CA ILE A 170 4.27 -9.74 2.70
C ILE A 170 4.98 -9.06 3.88
N THR A 171 6.12 -9.60 4.25
CA THR A 171 7.07 -9.04 5.21
C THR A 171 8.45 -8.93 4.55
N ALA A 172 9.24 -7.92 4.91
CA ALA A 172 10.56 -7.70 4.33
C ALA A 172 11.62 -8.62 4.95
N THR A 173 11.42 -9.06 6.19
CA THR A 173 12.41 -9.88 6.92
C THR A 173 11.77 -11.09 7.62
N ALA A 174 12.59 -12.09 7.92
CA ALA A 174 12.18 -13.24 8.72
C ALA A 174 11.77 -12.84 10.15
N ASP A 175 12.39 -11.80 10.71
CA ASP A 175 12.05 -11.26 12.03
C ASP A 175 10.67 -10.61 12.03
N GLU A 176 10.34 -9.81 11.01
CA GLU A 176 9.00 -9.24 10.84
C GLU A 176 7.94 -10.34 10.74
N ARG A 177 8.21 -11.40 9.97
CA ARG A 177 7.34 -12.58 9.90
C ARG A 177 7.13 -13.22 11.27
N ALA A 178 8.21 -13.46 12.01
CA ALA A 178 8.13 -14.07 13.33
C ALA A 178 7.34 -13.20 14.32
N GLN A 179 7.55 -11.89 14.30
CA GLN A 179 6.82 -10.93 15.14
C GLN A 179 5.34 -10.86 14.78
N LEU A 180 5.00 -10.81 13.49
CA LEU A 180 3.62 -10.78 13.02
C LEU A 180 2.83 -12.04 13.45
N ILE A 181 3.44 -13.21 13.35
CA ILE A 181 2.85 -14.48 13.81
C ILE A 181 2.68 -14.46 15.34
N ARG A 182 3.75 -14.13 16.08
CA ARG A 182 3.77 -14.20 17.54
C ARG A 182 2.86 -13.18 18.22
N HIS A 183 2.80 -11.95 17.70
CA HIS A 183 2.20 -10.83 18.41
C HIS A 183 0.90 -10.32 17.79
N CYS A 184 0.62 -10.65 16.52
CA CYS A 184 -0.56 -10.15 15.81
C CYS A 184 -1.48 -11.27 15.30
N GLY A 185 -1.11 -12.54 15.46
CA GLY A 185 -1.97 -13.68 15.17
C GLY A 185 -2.06 -14.08 13.69
N ALA A 186 -1.08 -13.71 12.86
CA ALA A 186 -1.00 -14.23 11.49
C ALA A 186 -0.59 -15.71 11.48
N THR A 187 -1.04 -16.46 10.48
CA THR A 187 -0.62 -17.87 10.31
C THR A 187 0.63 -18.01 9.43
N THR A 188 1.36 -19.11 9.59
CA THR A 188 2.59 -19.39 8.81
C THR A 188 2.35 -19.46 7.30
N ASN A 189 1.14 -19.87 6.88
CA ASN A 189 0.76 -20.03 5.47
C ASN A 189 0.33 -18.71 4.82
N GLN A 190 -0.09 -17.72 5.62
CA GLN A 190 -0.45 -16.40 5.12
C GLN A 190 0.77 -15.50 4.91
N VAL A 191 1.83 -15.67 5.71
CA VAL A 191 2.97 -14.73 5.74
C VAL A 191 4.14 -15.22 4.89
N GLN A 192 4.48 -14.45 3.85
CA GLN A 192 5.64 -14.66 2.99
C GLN A 192 6.71 -13.58 3.23
N VAL A 193 7.97 -14.00 3.31
CA VAL A 193 9.11 -13.06 3.34
C VAL A 193 9.52 -12.75 1.90
N ILE A 194 9.46 -11.49 1.51
CA ILE A 194 9.95 -10.96 0.24
C ILE A 194 10.81 -9.73 0.56
N PRO A 195 12.14 -9.86 0.57
CA PRO A 195 13.04 -8.76 0.94
C PRO A 195 12.89 -7.56 0.00
N CYS A 196 12.98 -6.37 0.59
CA CYS A 196 13.12 -5.14 -0.18
C CYS A 196 14.48 -5.10 -0.89
N GLY A 197 14.52 -4.47 -2.07
CA GLY A 197 15.75 -4.16 -2.78
C GLY A 197 16.10 -2.67 -2.73
N VAL A 198 17.23 -2.33 -3.35
CA VAL A 198 17.63 -0.94 -3.66
C VAL A 198 17.86 -0.80 -5.15
N ASP A 199 17.73 0.43 -5.66
CA ASP A 199 18.05 0.74 -7.05
C ASP A 199 19.56 0.68 -7.26
N LEU A 200 20.04 -0.34 -7.97
CA LEU A 200 21.47 -0.57 -8.22
C LEU A 200 22.09 0.42 -9.21
N LYS A 201 21.29 1.25 -9.90
CA LYS A 201 21.81 2.39 -10.69
C LYS A 201 22.13 3.59 -9.80
N LEU A 202 21.43 3.73 -8.68
CA LEU A 202 21.62 4.80 -7.71
C LEU A 202 22.59 4.41 -6.58
N PHE A 203 22.42 3.21 -6.04
CA PHE A 203 23.21 2.65 -4.95
C PHE A 203 24.25 1.68 -5.52
N VAL A 204 25.40 2.26 -5.85
CA VAL A 204 26.58 1.52 -6.30
C VAL A 204 27.62 1.47 -5.19
N THR A 205 28.41 0.39 -5.15
CA THR A 205 29.56 0.29 -4.26
C THR A 205 30.54 1.43 -4.55
N ARG A 206 30.93 2.16 -3.51
CA ARG A 206 32.03 3.13 -3.55
C ARG A 206 33.03 2.77 -2.48
N ASP A 207 34.31 2.94 -2.77
CA ASP A 207 35.34 2.86 -1.75
C ASP A 207 35.09 3.95 -0.72
N LYS A 208 35.24 3.59 0.56
CA LYS A 208 35.13 4.54 1.67
C LYS A 208 36.28 5.55 1.53
N GLN A 209 35.96 6.80 1.19
CA GLN A 209 36.94 7.88 1.28
C GLN A 209 37.12 8.23 2.76
N GLU A 210 38.38 8.26 3.21
CA GLU A 210 38.78 8.64 4.58
C GLU A 210 38.38 10.07 4.93
#